data_AF-A0A2T5I415-F1
#
_entry.id   AF-A0A2T5I415-F1
#
_cell.length_a   1.000
_cell.length_b   1.000
_cell.length_c   1.000
_cell.angle_alpha   90.00
_cell.angle_beta   90.00
_cell.angle_gamma   90.00
#
_symmetry.space_group_name_H-M   'P 1'
#
loop_
_entity.id
_entity.type
_entity.pdbx_description
1 polymer ?
#
loop_
_entity_poly.entity_id
_entity_poly.type
_entity_poly.pdbx_seq_one_letter_code
_entity_poly.pdbx_strand_id
1 'polypeptide(L)'
;MQRWIAVLTAFVLAACANLNGATDKAQRNEEQFAGEHAALAACVVAKLQSDGRSFLRPLQFKNRQYPDMHASEIHAYDTRYLRSAIATYAPSNPDAILIYGNPALEIQSAAQRDDNDKPVYAFALLLQQADDAKVTASLRGDPFFANIAWKILGSCEAATAKP
;
A
#
# COMPACT_ATOMS: atom_id res chain seq x y z
N MET A 1 -1.39 -15.38 -55.50
CA MET A 1 -0.56 -15.77 -54.34
C MET A 1 -0.45 -14.60 -53.37
N GLN A 2 -1.54 -14.22 -52.70
CA GLN A 2 -1.66 -12.94 -51.99
C GLN A 2 -2.55 -13.06 -50.73
N ARG A 3 -2.53 -14.24 -50.12
CA ARG A 3 -3.36 -14.59 -48.95
C ARG A 3 -2.56 -15.28 -47.84
N TRP A 4 -1.26 -15.52 -48.07
CA TRP A 4 -0.36 -16.22 -47.14
C TRP A 4 0.49 -15.24 -46.32
N ILE A 5 0.64 -13.99 -46.79
CA ILE A 5 1.41 -12.93 -46.12
C ILE A 5 0.64 -12.32 -44.93
N ALA A 6 -0.70 -12.42 -44.93
CA ALA A 6 -1.54 -11.87 -43.86
C ALA A 6 -1.62 -12.77 -42.61
N VAL A 7 -1.20 -14.03 -42.69
CA VAL A 7 -1.29 -14.97 -41.55
C VAL A 7 -0.04 -14.91 -40.67
N LEU A 8 1.13 -14.59 -41.23
CA LEU A 8 2.38 -14.49 -40.47
C LEU A 8 2.54 -13.16 -39.72
N THR A 9 1.84 -12.09 -40.12
CA THR A 9 1.89 -10.79 -39.44
C THR A 9 1.00 -10.72 -38.19
N ALA A 10 0.00 -11.59 -38.07
CA ALA A 10 -0.86 -11.67 -36.87
C ALA A 10 -0.19 -12.41 -35.69
N PHE A 11 0.80 -13.27 -35.94
CA PHE A 11 1.45 -14.06 -34.89
C PHE A 11 2.64 -13.38 -34.20
N VAL A 12 3.18 -12.30 -34.78
CA VAL A 12 4.34 -11.59 -34.21
C VAL A 12 3.93 -10.54 -33.15
N LEU A 13 2.65 -10.14 -33.11
CA LEU A 13 2.15 -9.18 -32.11
C LEU A 13 1.74 -9.80 -30.77
N ALA A 14 1.65 -11.13 -30.66
CA ALA A 14 1.31 -11.81 -29.41
C ALA A 14 2.52 -12.08 -28.49
N ALA A 15 3.75 -11.80 -28.94
CA ALA A 15 4.97 -12.15 -28.21
C ALA A 15 5.65 -10.96 -27.49
N CYS A 16 5.16 -9.73 -27.68
CA CYS A 16 5.63 -8.55 -26.94
C CYS A 16 4.87 -8.27 -25.63
N ALA A 17 4.18 -9.26 -25.07
CA ALA A 17 3.64 -9.18 -23.70
C ALA A 17 4.61 -9.77 -22.64
N ASN A 18 5.80 -10.23 -23.04
CA ASN A 18 6.88 -10.61 -22.13
C ASN A 18 7.85 -9.44 -21.92
N LEU A 19 7.46 -8.40 -21.18
CA LEU A 19 8.32 -7.38 -20.57
C LEU A 19 7.45 -6.67 -19.52
N ASN A 20 7.68 -6.69 -18.21
CA ASN A 20 8.93 -6.64 -17.49
C ASN A 20 8.83 -7.34 -16.14
N GLY A 21 9.94 -7.98 -15.75
CA GLY A 21 10.14 -8.47 -14.40
C GLY A 21 9.96 -7.33 -13.40
N ALA A 22 8.98 -7.48 -12.53
CA ALA A 22 8.99 -6.86 -11.23
C ALA A 22 8.81 -8.00 -10.23
N THR A 23 9.89 -8.34 -9.53
CA THR A 23 9.84 -9.02 -8.24
C THR A 23 9.30 -8.08 -7.16
N ASP A 24 8.35 -7.20 -7.52
CA ASP A 24 7.59 -6.39 -6.61
C ASP A 24 6.22 -7.00 -6.47
N LYS A 25 5.79 -7.16 -5.22
CA LYS A 25 4.56 -7.83 -4.83
C LYS A 25 3.42 -7.46 -5.78
N ALA A 26 2.93 -8.43 -6.54
CA ALA A 26 1.90 -8.24 -7.56
C ALA A 26 0.79 -7.34 -7.01
N GLN A 27 0.53 -6.24 -7.69
CA GLN A 27 -0.57 -5.34 -7.38
C GLN A 27 -1.85 -6.15 -7.37
N ARG A 28 -2.56 -6.15 -6.22
CA ARG A 28 -3.65 -7.09 -5.95
C ARG A 28 -5.00 -6.51 -6.29
N ASN A 29 -5.24 -5.29 -5.82
CA ASN A 29 -6.48 -4.57 -6.02
C ASN A 29 -6.15 -3.18 -6.53
N GLU A 30 -6.98 -2.69 -7.44
CA GLU A 30 -7.01 -1.30 -7.88
C GLU A 30 -8.48 -0.90 -8.05
N GLU A 31 -8.92 0.16 -7.37
CA GLU A 31 -10.30 0.64 -7.43
C GLU A 31 -10.35 2.13 -7.08
N GLN A 32 -11.42 2.81 -7.51
CA GLN A 32 -11.67 4.21 -7.15
C GLN A 32 -12.54 4.30 -5.90
N PHE A 33 -12.16 5.20 -5.00
CA PHE A 33 -12.89 5.52 -3.77
C PHE A 33 -13.23 7.01 -3.77
N ALA A 34 -14.39 7.37 -3.22
CA ALA A 34 -14.74 8.76 -2.98
C ALA A 34 -13.96 9.33 -1.78
N GLY A 35 -13.55 10.59 -1.88
CA GLY A 35 -12.88 11.33 -0.81
C GLY A 35 -11.49 11.84 -1.19
N GLU A 36 -10.82 12.40 -0.20
CA GLU A 36 -9.49 12.99 -0.33
C GLU A 36 -8.43 12.02 0.21
N HIS A 37 -7.27 11.95 -0.46
CA HIS A 37 -6.27 10.91 -0.23
C HIS A 37 -5.69 10.93 1.19
N ALA A 38 -5.43 12.11 1.75
CA ALA A 38 -4.89 12.27 3.10
C ALA A 38 -5.93 11.92 4.17
N ALA A 39 -7.18 12.34 4.01
CA ALA A 39 -8.28 12.01 4.91
C ALA A 39 -8.54 10.51 4.97
N LEU A 40 -8.62 9.85 3.81
CA LEU A 40 -8.77 8.40 3.72
C LEU A 40 -7.56 7.68 4.33
N ALA A 41 -6.34 8.12 4.03
CA ALA A 41 -5.14 7.52 4.59
C ALA A 41 -5.11 7.62 6.13
N ALA A 42 -5.43 8.80 6.68
CA ALA A 42 -5.49 9.03 8.11
C ALA A 42 -6.54 8.13 8.79
N CYS A 43 -7.73 7.99 8.20
CA CYS A 43 -8.76 7.09 8.72
C CYS A 43 -8.31 5.62 8.71
N VAL A 44 -7.73 5.16 7.60
CA VAL A 44 -7.26 3.76 7.45
C VAL A 44 -6.22 3.45 8.51
N VAL A 45 -5.24 4.33 8.67
CA VAL A 45 -4.17 4.19 9.67
C VAL A 45 -4.73 4.17 11.08
N ALA A 46 -5.64 5.08 11.43
CA ALA A 46 -6.25 5.12 12.75
C ALA A 46 -7.01 3.82 13.05
N LYS A 47 -7.79 3.30 12.08
CA LYS A 47 -8.50 2.03 12.22
C LYS A 47 -7.54 0.85 12.37
N LEU A 48 -6.50 0.76 11.53
CA LEU A 48 -5.48 -0.28 11.58
C LEU A 48 -4.78 -0.33 12.94
N GLN A 49 -4.47 0.82 13.53
CA GLN A 49 -3.84 0.89 14.85
C GLN A 49 -4.77 0.54 16.00
N SER A 50 -6.05 0.91 15.89
CA SER A 50 -7.07 0.57 16.89
C SER A 50 -7.57 -0.87 16.78
N ASP A 51 -7.13 -1.62 15.77
CA ASP A 51 -7.59 -2.99 15.53
C ASP A 51 -7.01 -3.95 16.59
N GLY A 52 -7.90 -4.52 17.40
CA GLY A 52 -7.52 -5.38 18.52
C GLY A 52 -7.04 -6.78 18.14
N ARG A 53 -7.03 -7.15 16.85
CA ARG A 53 -6.62 -8.51 16.42
C ARG A 53 -5.13 -8.72 16.66
N SER A 54 -4.79 -9.80 17.36
CA SER A 54 -3.42 -10.07 17.84
C SER A 54 -2.37 -10.12 16.73
N PHE A 55 -2.73 -10.62 15.55
CA PHE A 55 -1.82 -10.74 14.41
C PHE A 55 -1.50 -9.39 13.72
N LEU A 56 -2.21 -8.30 14.04
CA LEU A 56 -1.87 -6.95 13.57
C LEU A 56 -0.92 -6.22 14.52
N ARG A 57 -0.81 -6.65 15.79
CA ARG A 57 0.11 -6.09 16.78
C ARG A 57 1.58 -6.02 16.34
N PRO A 58 2.14 -7.01 15.59
CA PRO A 58 3.52 -6.90 15.11
C PRO A 58 3.69 -5.95 13.92
N LEU A 59 2.60 -5.40 13.36
CA LEU A 59 2.68 -4.45 12.26
C LEU A 59 2.86 -3.03 12.79
N GLN A 60 3.87 -2.34 12.28
CA GLN A 60 4.02 -0.90 12.40
C GLN A 60 3.58 -0.24 11.12
N PHE A 61 2.75 0.79 11.23
CA PHE A 61 2.24 1.52 10.08
C PHE A 61 3.03 2.81 9.89
N LYS A 62 3.38 3.13 8.65
CA LYS A 62 3.86 4.45 8.26
C LYS A 62 2.84 5.08 7.32
N ASN A 63 2.44 6.30 7.61
CA ASN A 63 1.59 7.10 6.73
C ASN A 63 2.47 8.12 6.02
N ARG A 64 2.67 7.95 4.71
CA ARG A 64 3.46 8.86 3.89
C ARG A 64 2.56 9.71 3.03
N GLN A 65 2.89 10.98 2.89
CA GLN A 65 2.25 11.88 1.92
C GLN A 65 3.27 12.34 0.90
N TYR A 66 2.81 12.40 -0.34
CA TYR A 66 3.55 12.83 -1.50
C TYR A 66 2.81 14.02 -2.14
N PRO A 67 3.10 15.25 -1.68
CA PRO A 67 2.38 16.44 -2.16
C PRO A 67 2.58 16.71 -3.66
N ASP A 68 3.73 16.32 -4.21
CA ASP A 68 4.10 16.47 -5.62
C ASP A 68 3.20 15.68 -6.57
N MET A 69 2.65 14.55 -6.12
CA MET A 69 1.80 13.67 -6.92
C MET A 69 0.39 13.51 -6.33
N HIS A 70 0.02 14.36 -5.37
CA HIS A 70 -1.27 14.33 -4.68
C HIS A 70 -1.65 12.90 -4.22
N ALA A 71 -0.74 12.28 -3.47
CA ALA A 71 -0.91 10.91 -3.03
C ALA A 71 -0.56 10.70 -1.56
N SER A 72 -1.08 9.61 -1.01
CA SER A 72 -0.72 9.09 0.30
C SER A 72 -0.45 7.60 0.19
N GLU A 73 0.57 7.12 0.89
CA GLU A 73 0.93 5.71 0.89
C GLU A 73 1.09 5.21 2.32
N ILE A 74 0.43 4.10 2.63
CA ILE A 74 0.48 3.46 3.92
C ILE A 74 1.30 2.19 3.79
N HIS A 75 2.42 2.13 4.50
CA HIS A 75 3.23 0.93 4.61
C HIS A 75 2.97 0.24 5.93
N ALA A 76 2.71 -1.07 5.88
CA ALA A 76 2.72 -1.91 7.07
C ALA A 76 4.02 -2.69 7.12
N TYR A 77 4.87 -2.41 8.10
CA TYR A 77 6.11 -3.12 8.35
C TYR A 77 5.88 -4.18 9.41
N ASP A 78 6.14 -5.43 9.06
CA ASP A 78 6.17 -6.48 10.05
C ASP A 78 7.51 -6.42 10.78
N THR A 79 7.44 -5.99 12.03
CA THR A 79 8.60 -5.80 12.91
C THR A 79 9.37 -7.08 13.18
N ARG A 80 8.79 -8.27 12.92
CA ARG A 80 9.50 -9.55 12.95
C ARG A 80 10.58 -9.66 11.87
N TYR A 81 10.45 -8.91 10.78
CA TYR A 81 11.37 -8.92 9.64
C TYR A 81 12.23 -7.66 9.52
N LEU A 82 12.10 -6.71 10.45
CA LEU A 82 12.92 -5.50 10.46
C LEU A 82 14.35 -5.83 10.93
N ARG A 83 15.31 -5.75 10.00
CA ARG A 83 16.74 -5.78 10.33
C ARG A 83 17.03 -4.56 11.22
N SER A 84 17.50 -4.81 12.45
CA SER A 84 17.71 -3.82 13.54
C SER A 84 16.53 -3.59 14.50
N ALA A 85 15.54 -4.49 14.56
CA ALA A 85 14.61 -4.51 15.70
C ALA A 85 15.39 -4.78 17.00
N ILE A 86 15.53 -3.76 17.85
CA ILE A 86 16.10 -3.91 19.19
C ILE A 86 15.16 -4.83 19.98
N ALA A 87 15.70 -5.81 20.71
CA ALA A 87 14.91 -6.82 21.42
C ALA A 87 13.82 -6.20 22.33
N THR A 88 14.08 -5.02 22.90
CA THR A 88 13.14 -4.23 23.72
C THR A 88 11.86 -3.83 22.97
N TYR A 89 11.90 -3.74 21.64
CA TYR A 89 10.79 -3.30 20.79
C TYR A 89 10.29 -4.40 19.83
N ALA A 90 10.85 -5.60 19.92
CA ALA A 90 10.49 -6.73 19.06
C ALA A 90 9.21 -7.39 19.58
N PRO A 91 8.11 -7.53 18.80
CA PRO A 91 6.87 -8.11 19.32
C PRO A 91 6.92 -9.61 19.61
N SER A 92 8.02 -10.28 19.25
CA SER A 92 8.30 -11.65 19.70
C SER A 92 8.83 -11.71 21.13
N ASN A 93 9.26 -10.58 21.71
CA ASN A 93 9.69 -10.50 23.10
C ASN A 93 8.46 -10.24 24.00
N PRO A 94 8.15 -11.13 24.97
CA PRO A 94 7.04 -10.93 25.90
C PRO A 94 7.19 -9.68 26.78
N ASP A 95 8.43 -9.21 26.97
CA ASP A 95 8.76 -8.01 27.74
C ASP A 95 8.93 -6.76 26.85
N ALA A 96 8.49 -6.83 25.58
CA ALA A 96 8.63 -5.71 24.66
C ALA A 96 7.84 -4.49 25.13
N ILE A 97 8.51 -3.34 25.17
CA ILE A 97 7.85 -2.05 25.34
C ILE A 97 7.30 -1.66 23.97
N LEU A 98 6.01 -1.93 23.75
CA LEU A 98 5.36 -1.51 22.52
C LEU A 98 5.20 0.01 22.54
N ILE A 99 5.92 0.71 21.67
CA ILE A 99 5.75 2.16 21.47
C ILE A 99 4.45 2.35 20.68
N TYR A 100 3.35 2.55 21.41
CA TYR A 100 2.06 2.93 20.85
C TYR A 100 2.05 4.42 20.51
N GLY A 101 2.84 4.81 19.51
CA GLY A 101 2.72 6.13 18.90
C GLY A 101 1.66 6.12 17.81
N ASN A 102 0.84 7.18 17.72
CA ASN A 102 0.16 7.47 16.45
C ASN A 102 1.27 7.62 15.40
N PRO A 103 1.15 6.97 14.23
CA PRO A 103 2.24 6.94 13.28
C PRO A 103 2.24 8.34 12.66
N ALA A 104 3.29 9.09 12.96
CA ALA A 104 3.40 10.45 12.49
C ALA A 104 3.26 10.47 10.96
N LEU A 105 2.56 11.48 10.46
CA LEU A 105 2.50 11.73 9.04
C LEU A 105 3.91 12.08 8.54
N GLU A 106 4.44 11.29 7.62
CA GLU A 106 5.73 11.52 6.96
C GLU A 106 5.47 12.21 5.60
N ILE A 107 5.71 13.51 5.51
CA ILE A 107 5.68 14.22 4.22
C ILE A 107 7.02 13.98 3.54
N GLN A 108 7.01 13.35 2.36
CA GLN A 108 8.24 13.08 1.60
C GLN A 108 8.30 13.92 0.32
N SER A 109 9.50 14.44 0.03
CA SER A 109 9.81 15.02 -1.27
C SER A 109 10.13 13.94 -2.30
N ALA A 110 10.11 14.28 -3.59
CA ALA A 110 10.50 13.38 -4.67
C ALA A 110 11.90 12.76 -4.45
N ALA A 111 12.89 13.57 -4.04
CA ALA A 111 14.25 13.09 -3.79
C ALA A 111 14.34 12.08 -2.61
N GLN A 112 13.46 12.19 -1.61
CA GLN A 112 13.43 11.27 -0.47
C GLN A 112 12.74 9.94 -0.79
N ARG A 113 11.93 9.90 -1.86
CA ARG A 113 11.23 8.69 -2.32
C ARG A 113 12.24 7.66 -2.86
N ASP A 114 13.16 8.12 -3.70
CA ASP A 114 14.13 7.27 -4.40
C ASP A 114 15.09 6.52 -3.43
N ASP A 115 15.41 7.13 -2.29
CA ASP A 115 16.31 6.52 -1.28
C ASP A 115 15.60 5.48 -0.38
N ASN A 116 14.27 5.51 -0.29
CA ASN A 116 13.48 4.71 0.64
C ASN A 116 13.00 3.35 0.09
N ASP A 117 13.41 3.00 -1.13
CA ASP A 117 12.88 1.88 -1.90
C ASP A 117 13.47 0.51 -1.51
N LYS A 118 13.54 0.22 -0.21
CA LYS A 118 13.87 -1.13 0.29
C LYS A 118 12.58 -1.87 0.70
N PRO A 119 12.07 -2.79 -0.12
CA PRO A 119 10.73 -3.34 0.03
C PRO A 119 10.70 -4.47 1.05
N VAL A 120 10.51 -4.15 2.33
CA VAL A 120 10.13 -5.15 3.35
C VAL A 120 8.90 -4.67 4.11
N TYR A 121 7.75 -4.63 3.44
CA TYR A 121 6.44 -4.34 4.04
C TYR A 121 5.52 -5.57 3.93
N ALA A 122 4.67 -5.82 4.92
CA ALA A 122 3.57 -6.77 4.83
C ALA A 122 2.60 -6.36 3.72
N PHE A 123 2.21 -5.08 3.68
CA PHE A 123 1.48 -4.49 2.56
C PHE A 123 1.83 -3.01 2.38
N ALA A 124 1.55 -2.47 1.20
CA ALA A 124 1.56 -1.06 0.88
C ALA A 124 0.26 -0.69 0.18
N LEU A 125 -0.47 0.28 0.73
CA LEU A 125 -1.69 0.86 0.17
C LEU A 125 -1.38 2.26 -0.32
N LEU A 126 -1.46 2.48 -1.63
CA LEU A 126 -1.32 3.80 -2.25
C LEU A 126 -2.71 4.36 -2.54
N LEU A 127 -2.93 5.62 -2.21
CA LEU A 127 -4.11 6.42 -2.50
C LEU A 127 -3.64 7.63 -3.30
N GLN A 128 -3.93 7.64 -4.59
CA GLN A 128 -3.53 8.72 -5.49
C GLN A 128 -4.76 9.47 -5.96
N GLN A 129 -4.74 10.80 -5.91
CA GLN A 129 -5.84 11.61 -6.39
C GLN A 129 -6.11 11.34 -7.88
N ALA A 130 -7.36 11.00 -8.20
CA ALA A 130 -7.83 10.80 -9.56
C ALA A 130 -8.55 12.05 -10.09
N ASP A 131 -9.35 12.68 -9.22
CA ASP A 131 -10.02 13.96 -9.45
C ASP A 131 -10.28 14.68 -8.11
N ASP A 132 -11.02 15.78 -8.12
CA ASP A 132 -11.29 16.61 -6.92
C ASP A 132 -12.10 15.88 -5.83
N ALA A 133 -12.74 14.76 -6.14
CA ALA A 133 -13.61 14.01 -5.23
C ALA A 133 -13.29 12.53 -5.14
N LYS A 134 -12.29 12.03 -5.87
CA LYS A 134 -11.95 10.60 -5.94
C LYS A 134 -10.45 10.35 -5.88
N VAL A 135 -10.13 9.19 -5.34
CA VAL A 135 -8.78 8.63 -5.32
C VAL A 135 -8.78 7.26 -5.98
N THR A 136 -7.73 6.97 -6.74
CA THR A 136 -7.37 5.62 -7.13
C THR A 136 -6.60 4.99 -5.98
N ALA A 137 -7.13 3.90 -5.43
CA ALA A 137 -6.46 3.09 -4.44
C ALA A 137 -5.80 1.89 -5.09
N SER A 138 -4.52 1.65 -4.83
CA SER A 138 -3.83 0.44 -5.25
C SER A 138 -3.17 -0.24 -4.06
N LEU A 139 -3.27 -1.56 -4.02
CA LEU A 139 -2.81 -2.35 -2.88
C LEU A 139 -1.89 -3.48 -3.31
N ARG A 140 -0.71 -3.54 -2.70
CA ARG A 140 0.29 -4.59 -2.89
C ARG A 140 0.70 -5.18 -1.55
N GLY A 141 1.12 -6.45 -1.51
CA GLY A 141 1.48 -7.06 -0.23
C GLY A 141 1.21 -8.55 -0.10
N ASP A 142 1.23 -9.02 1.14
CA ASP A 142 0.67 -10.29 1.59
C ASP A 142 -0.86 -10.29 1.44
N PRO A 143 -1.52 -11.35 0.92
CA PRO A 143 -2.94 -11.35 0.66
C PRO A 143 -3.79 -11.15 1.92
N PHE A 144 -3.36 -11.73 3.04
CA PHE A 144 -4.14 -11.74 4.26
C PHE A 144 -4.19 -10.34 4.88
N PHE A 145 -3.03 -9.69 5.02
CA PHE A 145 -2.98 -8.32 5.56
C PHE A 145 -3.53 -7.29 4.56
N ALA A 146 -3.30 -7.48 3.26
CA ALA A 146 -3.85 -6.63 2.21
C ALA A 146 -5.39 -6.62 2.26
N ASN A 147 -6.04 -7.78 2.28
CA ASN A 147 -7.50 -7.86 2.32
C ASN A 147 -8.12 -7.18 3.54
N ILE A 148 -7.39 -7.14 4.66
CA ILE A 148 -7.80 -6.39 5.85
C ILE A 148 -7.75 -4.88 5.60
N ALA A 149 -6.63 -4.38 5.08
CA ALA A 149 -6.46 -2.96 4.77
C ALA A 149 -7.52 -2.49 3.75
N TRP A 150 -7.84 -3.32 2.75
CA TRP A 150 -8.86 -3.02 1.76
C TRP A 150 -10.28 -2.87 2.35
N LYS A 151 -10.66 -3.79 3.25
CA LYS A 151 -11.95 -3.70 3.96
C LYS A 151 -12.02 -2.47 4.87
N ILE A 152 -10.90 -2.12 5.51
CA ILE A 152 -10.80 -0.92 6.33
C ILE A 152 -10.96 0.34 5.48
N LEU A 153 -10.34 0.40 4.29
CA LEU A 153 -10.49 1.50 3.33
C LEU A 153 -11.96 1.72 2.95
N GLY A 154 -12.67 0.65 2.54
CA GLY A 154 -14.11 0.76 2.24
C GLY A 154 -14.95 1.23 3.44
N SER A 155 -14.57 0.84 4.67
CA SER A 155 -15.24 1.35 5.87
C SER A 155 -14.97 2.84 6.15
N CYS A 156 -13.79 3.34 5.75
CA CYS A 156 -13.42 4.75 5.88
C CYS A 156 -14.16 5.62 4.88
N GLU A 157 -14.23 5.18 3.62
CA GLU A 157 -15.03 5.83 2.59
C GLU A 157 -16.50 5.94 3.00
N ALA A 158 -17.09 4.84 3.48
CA ALA A 158 -18.48 4.84 3.94
C ALA A 158 -18.72 5.78 5.14
N ALA A 159 -17.71 5.97 6.00
CA ALA A 159 -17.79 6.90 7.12
C ALA A 159 -17.69 8.37 6.67
N THR A 160 -16.91 8.67 5.62
CA THR A 160 -16.83 10.02 5.03
C THR A 160 -18.07 10.39 4.21
N ALA A 161 -18.83 9.41 3.73
CA ALA A 161 -20.07 9.62 3.00
C ALA A 161 -21.28 9.96 3.90
N LYS A 162 -21.14 9.86 5.23
CA LYS A 162 -22.21 10.15 6.18
C LYS A 162 -22.05 11.58 6.73
N PRO A 163 -23.05 12.47 6.54
CA PRO A 163 -23.00 13.83 7.08
C PRO A 163 -23.09 13.87 8.61
#